data_AF-A0A932NAM2-F1
#
_entry.id   AF-A0A932NAM2-F1
#
_cell.length_a   1.000
_cell.length_b   1.000
_cell.length_c   1.000
_cell.angle_alpha   90.00
_cell.angle_beta   90.00
_cell.angle_gamma   90.00
#
_symmetry.space_group_name_H-M   'P 1'
#
loop_
_entity.id
_entity.type
_entity.pdbx_description
1 polymer ?
#
loop_
_entity_poly.entity_id
_entity_poly.type
_entity_poly.pdbx_seq_one_letter_code
_entity_poly.pdbx_strand_id
1 'polypeptide(L)'
;MDTRFKRLSERLIEWFMLGVIAVLPFSKTAVEIGLGAALFAWILKKCVCRERLEAPLVFQVLYGLFLLVVFLSIFRVPPQELSLTARGFVRWFKYIGLFFLCLELYKNEASRKRLFVVFIISLAVLSVNGLAQIYRGTDFIKNYSIDIPGRFVRMKSSLQSPNDLATFYLLGLPLAFRAWHEKQKWSRSSFLSFLVLALFFVTFVATLSRSAFFALGAAVCVLALSRGKRTALLAVLVVALCLLFSGTLQRNFFGSFKNMGDRKNGDTTIYQRIQHWKISAAMIREKPFLGQGVNTFTRRFADFAPPEEKYRGYAHNFVLQMWGELGIVGLALFLLPIGIGLIRCRAGGDEDALLIGITAYAIQGLFDTNFYAMQVTILFWIFWGCLQTGHRSSLRSAPG
;
A
#
# COMPACT_ATOMS: atom_id res chain seq x y z
N MET A 1 -39.90 -3.09 5.46
CA MET A 1 -38.87 -4.16 5.43
C MET A 1 -37.44 -3.60 5.20
N ASP A 2 -37.31 -2.42 4.58
CA ASP A 2 -36.05 -1.87 4.07
C ASP A 2 -35.00 -1.42 5.12
N THR A 3 -35.41 -0.80 6.23
CA THR A 3 -34.46 -0.15 7.16
C THR A 3 -33.75 -1.10 8.13
N ARG A 4 -34.33 -2.27 8.43
CA ARG A 4 -33.69 -3.29 9.29
C ARG A 4 -32.66 -4.09 8.49
N PHE A 5 -33.01 -4.52 7.28
CA PHE A 5 -32.09 -5.19 6.36
C PHE A 5 -30.88 -4.32 6.07
N LYS A 6 -31.10 -3.06 5.65
CA LYS A 6 -30.03 -2.11 5.38
C LYS A 6 -29.04 -1.94 6.54
N ARG A 7 -29.54 -1.73 7.76
CA ARG A 7 -28.69 -1.60 8.96
C ARG A 7 -27.93 -2.88 9.29
N LEU A 8 -28.56 -4.05 9.13
CA LEU A 8 -27.91 -5.33 9.36
C LEU A 8 -26.80 -5.58 8.34
N SER A 9 -27.06 -5.34 7.05
CA SER A 9 -26.08 -5.47 5.97
C SER A 9 -24.89 -4.54 6.18
N GLU A 10 -25.11 -3.27 6.55
CA GLU A 10 -24.03 -2.33 6.84
C GLU A 10 -23.13 -2.80 7.99
N ARG A 11 -23.72 -3.28 9.10
CA ARG A 11 -22.95 -3.84 10.22
C ARG A 11 -22.18 -5.09 9.82
N LEU A 12 -22.80 -5.97 9.04
CA LEU A 12 -22.16 -7.20 8.57
C LEU A 12 -20.97 -6.90 7.65
N ILE A 13 -21.14 -5.99 6.69
CA ILE A 13 -20.04 -5.53 5.82
C ILE A 13 -18.93 -4.92 6.68
N GLU A 14 -19.26 -4.09 7.67
CA GLU A 14 -18.26 -3.52 8.57
C GLU A 14 -17.49 -4.60 9.34
N TRP A 15 -18.18 -5.61 9.88
CA TRP A 15 -17.53 -6.70 10.61
C TRP A 15 -16.59 -7.51 9.72
N PHE A 16 -16.99 -7.82 8.49
CA PHE A 16 -16.08 -8.47 7.54
C PHE A 16 -14.86 -7.59 7.24
N MET A 17 -15.03 -6.29 7.05
CA MET A 17 -13.91 -5.37 6.80
C MET A 17 -12.97 -5.24 8.00
N LEU A 18 -13.49 -5.18 9.23
CA LEU A 18 -12.67 -5.19 10.44
C LEU A 18 -11.92 -6.52 10.59
N GLY A 19 -12.58 -7.65 10.32
CA GLY A 19 -11.95 -8.96 10.28
C GLY A 19 -10.83 -9.05 9.25
N VAL A 20 -11.07 -8.54 8.03
CA VAL A 20 -10.08 -8.45 6.94
C VAL A 20 -8.84 -7.69 7.40
N ILE A 21 -8.99 -6.50 7.99
CA ILE A 21 -7.84 -5.73 8.49
C ILE A 21 -7.10 -6.50 9.60
N ALA A 22 -7.83 -7.07 10.56
CA ALA A 22 -7.24 -7.75 11.69
C ALA A 22 -6.33 -8.91 11.26
N VAL A 23 -6.78 -9.73 10.29
CA VAL A 23 -6.08 -10.93 9.82
C VAL A 23 -5.18 -10.68 8.60
N LEU A 24 -5.17 -9.45 8.06
CA LEU A 24 -4.44 -9.09 6.84
C LEU A 24 -2.97 -9.52 6.83
N PRO A 25 -2.19 -9.31 7.90
CA PRO A 25 -0.80 -9.72 7.92
C PRO A 25 -0.62 -11.25 8.01
N PHE A 26 -1.63 -11.98 8.51
CA PHE A 26 -1.47 -13.35 9.00
C PHE A 26 -2.12 -14.41 8.12
N SER A 27 -3.13 -14.09 7.30
CA SER A 27 -3.80 -15.12 6.51
C SER A 27 -4.34 -14.59 5.19
N LYS A 28 -3.63 -14.87 4.10
CA LYS A 28 -4.08 -14.49 2.75
C LYS A 28 -5.45 -15.10 2.42
N THR A 29 -5.68 -16.36 2.81
CA THR A 29 -6.95 -17.06 2.58
C THR A 29 -8.12 -16.43 3.36
N ALA A 30 -7.94 -16.14 4.65
CA ALA A 30 -9.01 -15.53 5.44
C ALA A 30 -9.36 -14.12 4.94
N VAL A 31 -8.36 -13.36 4.49
CA VAL A 31 -8.54 -12.06 3.85
C VAL A 31 -9.38 -12.18 2.58
N GLU A 32 -9.05 -13.12 1.70
CA GLU A 32 -9.77 -13.31 0.44
C GLU A 32 -11.23 -13.71 0.67
N ILE A 33 -11.48 -14.61 1.62
CA ILE A 33 -12.84 -15.02 2.01
C ILE A 33 -13.62 -13.83 2.61
N GLY A 34 -13.03 -13.13 3.58
CA GLY A 34 -13.68 -11.99 4.24
C GLY A 34 -13.95 -10.83 3.29
N LEU A 35 -13.00 -10.52 2.41
CA LEU A 35 -13.13 -9.48 1.40
C LEU A 35 -14.19 -9.85 0.36
N GLY A 36 -14.20 -11.11 -0.10
CA GLY A 36 -15.24 -11.62 -1.00
C GLY A 36 -16.62 -11.53 -0.37
N ALA A 37 -16.77 -11.92 0.89
CA ALA A 37 -18.03 -11.81 1.64
C ALA A 37 -18.47 -10.35 1.82
N ALA A 38 -17.55 -9.43 2.14
CA ALA A 38 -17.84 -8.00 2.26
C ALA A 38 -18.33 -7.40 0.94
N LEU A 39 -17.63 -7.67 -0.16
CA LEU A 39 -18.00 -7.19 -1.50
C LEU A 39 -19.33 -7.77 -1.96
N PHE A 40 -19.55 -9.07 -1.74
CA PHE A 40 -20.81 -9.72 -2.06
C PHE A 40 -21.98 -9.13 -1.27
N ALA A 41 -21.83 -8.96 0.04
CA ALA A 41 -22.85 -8.36 0.90
C ALA A 41 -23.13 -6.89 0.50
N TRP A 42 -22.11 -6.14 0.10
CA TRP A 42 -22.25 -4.77 -0.39
C TRP A 42 -23.02 -4.71 -1.72
N ILE A 43 -22.67 -5.55 -2.69
CA ILE A 43 -23.38 -5.64 -3.97
C ILE A 43 -24.83 -6.11 -3.77
N LEU A 44 -25.04 -7.14 -2.94
CA LEU A 44 -26.37 -7.65 -2.62
C LEU A 44 -27.24 -6.57 -1.98
N LYS A 45 -26.69 -5.81 -1.01
CA LYS A 45 -27.37 -4.67 -0.41
C LYS A 45 -27.78 -3.64 -1.47
N LYS A 46 -26.85 -3.27 -2.38
CA LYS A 46 -27.12 -2.33 -3.47
C LYS A 46 -28.27 -2.80 -4.37
N CYS A 47 -28.28 -4.07 -4.76
CA CYS A 47 -29.32 -4.65 -5.61
C CYS A 47 -30.68 -4.73 -4.92
N VAL A 48 -30.73 -5.23 -3.68
CA VAL A 48 -31.99 -5.42 -2.93
C VAL A 48 -32.62 -4.08 -2.55
N CYS A 49 -31.83 -3.13 -2.04
CA CYS A 49 -32.30 -1.80 -1.67
C CYS A 49 -32.36 -0.81 -2.85
N ARG A 50 -32.02 -1.26 -4.08
CA ARG A 50 -31.94 -0.44 -5.30
C ARG A 50 -31.14 0.86 -5.12
N GLU A 51 -30.06 0.77 -4.34
CA GLU A 51 -29.19 1.91 -4.05
C GLU A 51 -28.21 2.14 -5.20
N ARG A 52 -28.06 3.40 -5.60
CA ARG A 52 -27.01 3.79 -6.56
C ARG A 52 -25.65 3.87 -5.87
N LEU A 53 -24.57 3.78 -6.67
CA LEU A 53 -23.22 4.01 -6.19
C LEU A 53 -23.05 5.49 -5.83
N GLU A 54 -22.82 5.77 -4.55
CA GLU A 54 -22.61 7.11 -4.04
C GLU A 54 -21.12 7.49 -4.09
N ALA A 55 -20.55 7.58 -5.30
CA ALA A 55 -19.17 8.00 -5.54
C ALA A 55 -19.08 9.19 -6.52
N PRO A 56 -18.07 10.08 -6.43
CA PRO A 56 -17.85 11.13 -7.44
C PRO A 56 -17.75 10.53 -8.84
N LEU A 57 -18.46 11.13 -9.82
CA LEU A 57 -18.52 10.63 -11.20
C LEU A 57 -17.12 10.46 -11.82
N VAL A 58 -16.19 11.38 -11.52
CA VAL A 58 -14.80 11.30 -11.99
C VAL A 58 -14.12 9.98 -11.62
N PHE A 59 -14.33 9.47 -10.41
CA PHE A 59 -13.72 8.19 -10.00
C PHE A 59 -14.41 7.01 -10.69
N GLN A 60 -15.73 7.06 -10.84
CA GLN A 60 -16.48 6.02 -11.55
C GLN A 60 -16.01 5.90 -13.00
N VAL A 61 -15.88 7.02 -13.70
CA VAL A 61 -15.43 7.07 -15.10
C VAL A 61 -13.99 6.61 -15.23
N LEU A 62 -13.05 7.17 -14.46
CA LEU A 62 -11.62 6.83 -14.61
C LEU A 62 -11.32 5.37 -14.26
N TYR A 63 -11.87 4.86 -13.15
CA TYR A 63 -11.69 3.45 -12.81
C TYR A 63 -12.47 2.51 -13.73
N GLY A 64 -13.63 2.94 -14.26
CA GLY A 64 -14.36 2.20 -15.29
C GLY A 64 -13.56 2.08 -16.58
N LEU A 65 -12.95 3.17 -17.06
CA LEU A 65 -12.06 3.18 -18.21
C LEU A 65 -10.81 2.34 -17.98
N PHE A 66 -10.22 2.41 -16.78
CA PHE A 66 -9.10 1.54 -16.41
C PHE A 66 -9.49 0.06 -16.49
N LEU A 67 -10.64 -0.33 -15.90
CA LEU A 67 -11.14 -1.70 -15.97
C LEU A 67 -11.45 -2.14 -17.40
N LEU A 68 -11.95 -1.24 -18.25
CA LEU A 68 -12.14 -1.50 -19.67
C LEU A 68 -10.80 -1.79 -20.37
N VAL A 69 -9.75 -1.01 -20.12
CA VAL A 69 -8.41 -1.29 -20.67
C VAL A 69 -7.87 -2.63 -20.17
N VAL A 70 -8.04 -2.93 -18.89
CA VAL A 70 -7.65 -4.23 -18.31
C VAL A 70 -8.41 -5.38 -18.99
N PHE A 71 -9.72 -5.25 -19.18
CA PHE A 71 -10.56 -6.24 -19.85
C PHE A 71 -10.14 -6.45 -21.30
N LEU A 72 -9.97 -5.36 -22.07
CA LEU A 72 -9.55 -5.41 -23.47
C LEU A 72 -8.15 -6.03 -23.63
N SER A 73 -7.28 -5.91 -22.62
CA SER A 73 -5.96 -6.54 -22.64
C SER A 73 -6.00 -8.08 -22.65
N ILE A 74 -7.10 -8.69 -22.18
CA ILE A 74 -7.28 -10.16 -22.17
C ILE A 74 -7.31 -10.70 -23.61
N PHE A 75 -7.89 -9.97 -24.55
CA PHE A 75 -8.03 -10.41 -25.95
C PHE A 75 -6.75 -10.24 -26.77
N ARG A 76 -5.69 -9.65 -26.18
CA ARG A 76 -4.41 -9.41 -26.85
C ARG A 76 -3.33 -10.41 -26.50
N VAL A 77 -3.65 -11.42 -25.69
CA VAL A 77 -2.71 -12.46 -25.29
C VAL A 77 -3.03 -13.79 -25.98
N PRO A 78 -2.03 -14.67 -26.20
CA PRO A 78 -2.26 -16.01 -26.69
C PRO A 78 -3.21 -16.82 -25.79
N PRO A 79 -3.93 -17.83 -26.33
CA PRO A 79 -4.87 -18.64 -25.55
C PRO A 79 -4.27 -19.26 -24.28
N GLN A 80 -2.97 -19.58 -24.27
CA GLN A 80 -2.30 -20.18 -23.10
C GLN A 80 -2.07 -19.18 -21.94
N GLU A 81 -2.36 -17.89 -22.14
CA GLU A 81 -2.23 -16.82 -21.15
C GLU A 81 -3.59 -16.30 -20.63
N LEU A 82 -4.71 -16.77 -21.17
CA LEU A 82 -6.05 -16.29 -20.81
C LEU A 82 -6.38 -16.47 -19.31
N SER A 83 -5.98 -17.58 -18.71
CA SER A 83 -6.21 -17.80 -17.27
C SER A 83 -5.36 -16.86 -16.39
N LEU A 84 -4.19 -16.45 -16.87
CA LEU A 84 -3.31 -15.51 -16.18
C LEU A 84 -3.89 -14.09 -16.22
N THR A 85 -4.35 -13.65 -17.40
CA THR A 85 -4.95 -12.33 -17.58
C THR A 85 -6.31 -12.22 -16.89
N ALA A 86 -7.13 -13.28 -16.92
CA ALA A 86 -8.41 -13.32 -16.20
C ALA A 86 -8.22 -13.11 -14.68
N ARG A 87 -7.21 -13.76 -14.07
CA ARG A 87 -6.84 -13.49 -12.66
C ARG A 87 -6.41 -12.04 -12.44
N GLY A 88 -5.69 -11.45 -13.41
CA GLY A 88 -5.33 -10.04 -13.41
C GLY A 88 -6.54 -9.10 -13.40
N PHE A 89 -7.54 -9.38 -14.24
CA PHE A 89 -8.79 -8.64 -14.28
C PHE A 89 -9.57 -8.76 -12.96
N VAL A 90 -9.76 -9.99 -12.45
CA VAL A 90 -10.45 -10.22 -11.18
C VAL A 90 -9.75 -9.48 -10.03
N ARG A 91 -8.41 -9.47 -10.01
CA ARG A 91 -7.63 -8.72 -9.02
C ARG A 91 -7.95 -7.23 -9.05
N TRP A 92 -7.86 -6.58 -10.21
CA TRP A 92 -8.12 -5.14 -10.34
C TRP A 92 -9.58 -4.78 -10.11
N PHE A 93 -10.51 -5.61 -10.59
CA PHE A 93 -11.95 -5.46 -10.35
C PHE A 93 -12.25 -5.48 -8.84
N LYS A 94 -11.70 -6.46 -8.11
CA LYS A 94 -11.84 -6.57 -6.66
C LYS A 94 -11.29 -5.34 -5.93
N TYR A 95 -10.12 -4.86 -6.31
CA TYR A 95 -9.47 -3.71 -5.69
C TYR A 95 -10.23 -2.39 -5.91
N ILE A 96 -10.75 -2.18 -7.12
CA ILE A 96 -11.59 -1.01 -7.41
C ILE A 96 -12.95 -1.12 -6.72
N GLY A 97 -13.53 -2.32 -6.66
CA GLY A 97 -14.74 -2.57 -5.85
C GLY A 97 -14.52 -2.26 -4.37
N LEU A 98 -13.37 -2.66 -3.83
CA LEU A 98 -12.96 -2.38 -2.45
C LEU A 98 -12.84 -0.87 -2.19
N PHE A 99 -12.25 -0.11 -3.11
CA PHE A 99 -12.22 1.36 -3.01
C PHE A 99 -13.62 1.96 -2.84
N PHE A 100 -14.55 1.59 -3.72
CA PHE A 100 -15.91 2.13 -3.68
C PHE A 100 -16.68 1.69 -2.43
N LEU A 101 -16.51 0.44 -1.99
CA LEU A 101 -17.06 -0.05 -0.73
C LEU A 101 -16.56 0.80 0.44
N CYS A 102 -15.23 1.01 0.55
CA CYS A 102 -14.64 1.79 1.64
C CYS A 102 -15.05 3.28 1.59
N LEU A 103 -15.15 3.86 0.40
CA LEU A 103 -15.61 5.23 0.19
C LEU A 103 -17.04 5.45 0.72
N GLU A 104 -17.90 4.43 0.64
CA GLU A 104 -19.26 4.52 1.17
C GLU A 104 -19.35 4.17 2.65
N LEU A 105 -18.72 3.05 3.05
CA LEU A 105 -18.79 2.51 4.41
C LEU A 105 -18.20 3.48 5.45
N TYR A 106 -17.08 4.12 5.11
CA TYR A 106 -16.34 4.97 6.05
C TYR A 106 -16.69 6.47 5.92
N LYS A 107 -17.85 6.78 5.35
CA LYS A 107 -18.50 8.10 5.55
C LYS A 107 -18.88 8.31 7.01
N ASN A 108 -19.22 7.22 7.71
CA ASN A 108 -19.46 7.25 9.14
C ASN A 108 -18.12 7.30 9.89
N GLU A 109 -17.89 8.41 10.59
CA GLU A 109 -16.68 8.64 11.38
C GLU A 109 -16.46 7.55 12.45
N ALA A 110 -17.53 7.03 13.06
CA ALA A 110 -17.42 5.98 14.08
C ALA A 110 -16.91 4.66 13.48
N SER A 111 -17.40 4.27 12.30
CA SER A 111 -16.91 3.08 11.57
C SER A 111 -15.46 3.28 11.13
N ARG A 112 -15.10 4.49 10.68
CA ARG A 112 -13.73 4.85 10.30
C ARG A 112 -12.76 4.78 11.49
N LYS A 113 -13.15 5.30 12.65
CA LYS A 113 -12.35 5.21 13.89
C LYS A 113 -12.15 3.76 14.33
N ARG A 114 -13.19 2.92 14.28
CA ARG A 114 -13.06 1.49 14.58
C ARG A 114 -12.06 0.80 13.65
N LEU A 115 -12.10 1.11 12.36
CA LEU A 115 -11.13 0.62 11.39
C LEU A 115 -9.68 0.96 11.78
N PHE A 116 -9.43 2.22 12.12
CA PHE A 116 -8.08 2.69 12.49
C PHE A 116 -7.60 2.03 13.77
N VAL A 117 -8.49 1.87 14.77
CA VAL A 117 -8.16 1.14 16.01
C VAL A 117 -7.79 -0.30 15.71
N VAL A 118 -8.59 -1.03 14.93
CA VAL A 118 -8.29 -2.43 14.56
C VAL A 118 -7.00 -2.54 13.75
N PHE A 119 -6.73 -1.59 12.86
CA PHE A 119 -5.47 -1.53 12.12
C PHE A 119 -4.27 -1.30 13.03
N ILE A 120 -4.36 -0.35 13.97
CA ILE A 120 -3.30 -0.08 14.95
C ILE A 120 -3.06 -1.31 15.83
N ILE A 121 -4.12 -1.99 16.28
CA ILE A 121 -3.98 -3.23 17.07
C ILE A 121 -3.29 -4.32 16.24
N SER A 122 -3.72 -4.54 15.00
CA SER A 122 -3.10 -5.51 14.09
C SER A 122 -1.61 -5.20 13.84
N LEU A 123 -1.26 -3.93 13.64
CA LEU A 123 0.12 -3.48 13.46
C LEU A 123 0.95 -3.60 14.74
N ALA A 124 0.36 -3.43 15.93
CA ALA A 124 1.02 -3.68 17.21
C ALA A 124 1.33 -5.16 17.41
N VAL A 125 0.39 -6.06 17.08
CA VAL A 125 0.63 -7.50 17.08
C VAL A 125 1.75 -7.84 16.09
N LEU A 126 1.75 -7.25 14.90
CA LEU A 126 2.80 -7.45 13.90
C LEU A 126 4.18 -6.96 14.38
N SER A 127 4.21 -5.84 15.11
CA SER A 127 5.41 -5.25 15.70
C SER A 127 6.00 -6.14 16.79
N VAL A 128 5.16 -6.63 17.71
CA VAL A 128 5.57 -7.58 18.77
C VAL A 128 6.07 -8.89 18.15
N ASN A 129 5.37 -9.41 17.15
CA ASN A 129 5.80 -10.61 16.43
C ASN A 129 7.13 -10.42 15.69
N GLY A 130 7.36 -9.24 15.12
CA GLY A 130 8.63 -8.91 14.49
C GLY A 130 9.79 -8.82 15.48
N LEU A 131 9.57 -8.24 16.67
CA LEU A 131 10.59 -8.23 17.74
C LEU A 131 10.90 -9.64 18.23
N ALA A 132 9.89 -10.50 18.36
CA ALA A 132 10.09 -11.90 18.67
C ALA A 132 10.84 -12.65 17.55
N GLN A 133 10.60 -12.31 16.28
CA GLN A 133 11.35 -12.83 15.13
C GLN A 133 12.83 -12.47 15.20
N ILE A 134 13.19 -11.26 15.64
CA ILE A 134 14.58 -10.86 15.85
C ILE A 134 15.24 -11.71 16.93
N TYR A 135 14.55 -11.94 18.04
CA TYR A 135 15.10 -12.69 19.17
C TYR A 135 15.22 -14.19 18.90
N ARG A 136 14.19 -14.81 18.28
CA ARG A 136 14.10 -16.27 18.07
C ARG A 136 14.69 -16.72 16.73
N GLY A 137 14.93 -15.80 15.81
CA GLY A 137 15.25 -16.10 14.42
C GLY A 137 14.05 -16.43 13.53
N THR A 138 12.87 -16.74 14.11
CA THR A 138 11.61 -16.97 13.39
C THR A 138 10.42 -16.26 14.06
N ASP A 139 9.43 -15.85 13.28
CA ASP A 139 8.18 -15.29 13.81
C ASP A 139 7.28 -16.40 14.40
N PHE A 140 6.51 -16.09 15.44
CA PHE A 140 5.74 -17.12 16.16
C PHE A 140 4.39 -17.48 15.52
N ILE A 141 4.00 -16.82 14.41
CA ILE A 141 2.72 -17.06 13.74
C ILE A 141 2.90 -17.86 12.45
N LYS A 142 3.86 -17.47 11.60
CA LYS A 142 4.13 -18.08 10.30
C LYS A 142 5.41 -18.90 10.26
N ASN A 143 6.23 -18.84 11.31
CA ASN A 143 7.55 -19.44 11.34
C ASN A 143 8.46 -18.97 10.18
N TYR A 144 8.22 -17.75 9.69
CA TYR A 144 9.09 -17.09 8.73
C TYR A 144 10.38 -16.70 9.45
N SER A 145 11.48 -17.18 8.88
CA SER A 145 12.82 -16.81 9.31
C SER A 145 13.04 -15.32 9.19
N ILE A 146 13.95 -14.78 9.99
CA ILE A 146 14.43 -13.42 9.80
C ILE A 146 15.15 -13.28 8.46
N ASP A 147 15.08 -12.09 7.86
CA ASP A 147 15.74 -11.82 6.60
C ASP A 147 17.19 -11.36 6.86
N ILE A 148 18.17 -12.13 6.35
CA ILE A 148 19.60 -11.90 6.61
C ILE A 148 20.37 -11.73 5.29
N PRO A 149 20.17 -10.64 4.54
CA PRO A 149 20.98 -10.39 3.37
C PRO A 149 22.39 -9.96 3.76
N GLY A 150 23.36 -10.85 3.50
CA GLY A 150 24.76 -10.63 3.85
C GLY A 150 24.98 -10.61 5.37
N ARG A 151 25.14 -9.41 5.96
CA ARG A 151 25.42 -9.23 7.40
C ARG A 151 24.34 -8.44 8.15
N PHE A 152 23.18 -8.19 7.53
CA PHE A 152 22.15 -7.34 8.12
C PHE A 152 20.95 -8.15 8.55
N VAL A 153 20.47 -7.91 9.77
CA VAL A 153 19.28 -8.57 10.31
C VAL A 153 18.08 -7.65 10.06
N ARG A 154 17.16 -8.08 9.19
CA ARG A 154 15.99 -7.29 8.77
C ARG A 154 14.70 -7.94 9.24
N MET A 155 13.86 -7.14 9.89
CA MET A 155 12.56 -7.58 10.38
C MET A 155 11.53 -7.64 9.25
N LYS A 156 10.78 -8.74 9.15
CA LYS A 156 9.62 -8.87 8.24
C LYS A 156 8.35 -9.41 8.90
N SER A 157 8.44 -9.87 10.15
CA SER A 157 7.32 -10.44 10.91
C SER A 157 6.61 -11.54 10.09
N SER A 158 5.27 -11.60 10.11
CA SER A 158 4.47 -12.55 9.32
C SER A 158 4.30 -12.19 7.84
N LEU A 159 5.09 -11.24 7.31
CA LEU A 159 5.06 -10.83 5.91
C LEU A 159 6.21 -11.45 5.11
N GLN A 160 6.10 -11.40 3.78
CA GLN A 160 7.06 -12.06 2.89
C GLN A 160 8.38 -11.29 2.78
N SER A 161 8.36 -9.96 2.92
CA SER A 161 9.55 -9.13 2.84
C SER A 161 9.55 -8.01 3.89
N PRO A 162 10.74 -7.49 4.28
CA PRO A 162 10.82 -6.30 5.14
C PRO A 162 10.20 -5.06 4.50
N ASN A 163 10.15 -4.99 3.17
CA ASN A 163 9.53 -3.87 2.47
C ASN A 163 8.00 -3.89 2.60
N ASP A 164 7.39 -5.09 2.58
CA ASP A 164 5.96 -5.23 2.85
C ASP A 164 5.63 -4.71 4.25
N LEU A 165 6.41 -5.13 5.25
CA LEU A 165 6.25 -4.68 6.62
C LEU A 165 6.43 -3.17 6.77
N ALA A 166 7.46 -2.61 6.12
CA ALA A 166 7.67 -1.16 6.10
C ALA A 166 6.49 -0.41 5.49
N THR A 167 5.83 -0.99 4.47
CA THR A 167 4.64 -0.42 3.83
C THR A 167 3.44 -0.34 4.80
N PHE A 168 3.27 -1.32 5.68
CA PHE A 168 2.26 -1.24 6.76
C PHE A 168 2.54 -0.03 7.68
N TYR A 169 3.80 0.17 8.06
CA TYR A 169 4.21 1.31 8.89
C TYR A 169 4.04 2.66 8.20
N LEU A 170 4.18 2.75 6.86
CA LEU A 170 3.92 4.00 6.14
C LEU A 170 2.49 4.51 6.35
N LEU A 171 1.52 3.61 6.46
CA LEU A 171 0.12 3.94 6.73
C LEU A 171 -0.16 4.07 8.24
N GLY A 172 0.50 3.25 9.07
CA GLY A 172 0.26 3.21 10.52
C GLY A 172 0.95 4.29 11.34
N LEU A 173 2.18 4.69 10.99
CA LEU A 173 2.93 5.70 11.74
C LEU A 173 2.24 7.07 11.75
N PRO A 174 1.77 7.62 10.62
CA PRO A 174 1.07 8.89 10.64
C PRO A 174 -0.23 8.83 11.47
N LEU A 175 -0.97 7.71 11.41
CA LEU A 175 -2.19 7.51 12.20
C LEU A 175 -1.91 7.39 13.70
N ALA A 176 -0.88 6.64 14.08
CA ALA A 176 -0.44 6.52 15.47
C ALA A 176 0.05 7.87 16.03
N PHE A 177 0.82 8.63 15.23
CA PHE A 177 1.25 9.98 15.57
C PHE A 177 0.05 10.90 15.77
N ARG A 178 -0.93 10.86 14.86
CA ARG A 178 -2.17 11.63 14.95
C ARG A 178 -2.95 11.32 16.22
N ALA A 179 -3.14 10.04 16.53
CA ALA A 179 -3.87 9.58 17.71
C ALA A 179 -3.18 9.97 19.03
N TRP A 180 -1.84 10.03 19.04
CA TRP A 180 -1.07 10.56 20.18
C TRP A 180 -1.19 12.09 20.27
N HIS A 181 -0.94 12.81 19.18
CA HIS A 181 -0.96 14.28 19.12
C HIS A 181 -2.33 14.87 19.47
N GLU A 182 -3.41 14.17 19.16
CA GLU A 182 -4.79 14.55 19.50
C GLU A 182 -5.01 14.65 21.01
N LYS A 183 -4.29 13.85 21.79
CA LYS A 183 -4.38 13.80 23.24
C LYS A 183 -3.40 14.82 23.82
N GLN A 184 -3.77 16.10 23.74
CA GLN A 184 -2.99 17.29 24.15
C GLN A 184 -2.56 17.33 25.64
N LYS A 185 -2.91 16.31 26.44
CA LYS A 185 -2.48 16.17 27.84
C LYS A 185 -1.88 14.77 28.03
N TRP A 186 -0.81 14.67 28.82
CA TRP A 186 -0.14 13.41 29.24
C TRP A 186 -1.03 12.57 30.19
N SER A 187 -2.27 12.29 29.78
CA SER A 187 -3.14 11.31 30.41
C SER A 187 -2.59 9.89 30.18
N ARG A 188 -3.07 8.92 30.97
CA ARG A 188 -2.76 7.48 30.78
C ARG A 188 -2.98 7.02 29.33
N SER A 189 -4.06 7.51 28.71
CA SER A 189 -4.39 7.22 27.32
C SER A 189 -3.42 7.86 26.31
N SER A 190 -2.84 9.02 26.62
CA SER A 190 -1.81 9.67 25.78
C SER A 190 -0.49 8.91 25.89
N PHE A 191 -0.09 8.53 27.11
CA PHE A 191 1.10 7.72 27.35
C PHE A 191 1.04 6.37 26.62
N LEU A 192 -0.11 5.67 26.65
CA LEU A 192 -0.28 4.43 25.90
C LEU A 192 -0.15 4.64 24.39
N SER A 193 -0.77 5.70 23.84
CA SER A 193 -0.61 6.04 22.41
C SER A 193 0.83 6.40 22.06
N PHE A 194 1.58 7.04 22.95
CA PHE A 194 3.01 7.30 22.78
C PHE A 194 3.81 6.00 22.73
N LEU A 195 3.57 5.05 23.64
CA LEU A 195 4.26 3.75 23.63
C LEU A 195 4.00 2.96 22.35
N VAL A 196 2.76 2.99 21.83
CA VAL A 196 2.41 2.36 20.54
C VAL A 196 3.16 3.03 19.39
N LEU A 197 3.21 4.36 19.37
CA LEU A 197 3.98 5.11 18.38
C LEU A 197 5.47 4.79 18.45
N ALA A 198 6.05 4.75 19.65
CA ALA A 198 7.46 4.40 19.86
C ALA A 198 7.76 2.96 19.40
N LEU A 199 6.87 2.01 19.73
CA LEU A 199 6.96 0.63 19.25
C LEU A 199 6.97 0.58 17.71
N PHE A 200 6.04 1.28 17.05
CA PHE A 200 5.98 1.34 15.59
C PHE A 200 7.23 1.97 14.99
N PHE A 201 7.76 3.03 15.61
CA PHE A 201 8.96 3.69 15.12
C PHE A 201 10.18 2.77 15.20
N VAL A 202 10.42 2.12 16.36
CA VAL A 202 11.53 1.18 16.56
C VAL A 202 11.44 0.02 15.57
N THR A 203 10.25 -0.56 15.40
CA THR A 203 10.04 -1.69 14.50
C THR A 203 10.07 -1.32 13.03
N PHE A 204 9.63 -0.11 12.66
CA PHE A 204 9.85 0.46 11.33
C PHE A 204 11.34 0.60 11.03
N VAL A 205 12.13 1.12 11.99
CA VAL A 205 13.59 1.20 11.86
C VAL A 205 14.21 -0.20 11.64
N ALA A 206 13.74 -1.20 12.37
CA ALA A 206 14.21 -2.59 12.26
C ALA A 206 13.90 -3.28 10.91
N THR A 207 13.00 -2.74 10.09
CA THR A 207 12.78 -3.24 8.72
C THR A 207 13.98 -3.00 7.80
N LEU A 208 14.77 -1.97 8.11
CA LEU A 208 15.87 -1.47 7.28
C LEU A 208 15.47 -1.21 5.81
N SER A 209 14.18 -0.90 5.55
CA SER A 209 13.68 -0.57 4.22
C SER A 209 14.03 0.87 3.83
N ARG A 210 15.19 1.02 3.18
CA ARG A 210 15.74 2.32 2.72
C ARG A 210 14.74 3.15 1.92
N SER A 211 14.03 2.51 0.99
CA SER A 211 13.00 3.16 0.19
C SER A 211 11.80 3.63 1.01
N ALA A 212 11.43 2.91 2.08
CA ALA A 212 10.33 3.33 2.93
C ALA A 212 10.70 4.53 3.83
N PHE A 213 11.93 4.59 4.37
CA PHE A 213 12.38 5.80 5.09
C PHE A 213 12.36 7.03 4.19
N PHE A 214 12.93 6.89 2.98
CA PHE A 214 12.91 7.96 1.98
C PHE A 214 11.48 8.37 1.64
N ALA A 215 10.59 7.42 1.39
CA ALA A 215 9.21 7.68 1.03
C ALA A 215 8.42 8.39 2.14
N LEU A 216 8.59 7.98 3.40
CA LEU A 216 7.96 8.64 4.54
C LEU A 216 8.46 10.08 4.70
N GLY A 217 9.78 10.28 4.65
CA GLY A 217 10.38 11.62 4.74
C GLY A 217 9.93 12.54 3.61
N ALA A 218 9.95 12.04 2.36
CA ALA A 218 9.48 12.78 1.19
C ALA A 218 7.99 13.15 1.31
N ALA A 219 7.12 12.24 1.75
CA ALA A 219 5.70 12.52 1.95
C ALA A 219 5.46 13.61 3.02
N VAL A 220 6.19 13.56 4.14
CA VAL A 220 6.13 14.60 5.17
C VAL A 220 6.63 15.94 4.61
N CYS A 221 7.72 15.95 3.83
CA CYS A 221 8.24 17.15 3.20
C CYS A 221 7.25 17.78 2.21
N VAL A 222 6.62 16.97 1.36
CA VAL A 222 5.59 17.43 0.41
C VAL A 222 4.45 18.13 1.16
N LEU A 223 3.93 17.51 2.24
CA LEU A 223 2.85 18.09 3.02
C LEU A 223 3.28 19.33 3.83
N ALA A 224 4.51 19.34 4.34
CA ALA A 224 5.05 20.50 5.08
C ALA A 224 5.25 21.71 4.14
N LEU A 225 5.80 21.48 2.94
CA LEU A 225 5.98 22.49 1.91
C LEU A 225 4.64 23.05 1.42
N SER A 226 3.65 22.18 1.17
CA SER A 226 2.31 22.61 0.74
C SER A 226 1.58 23.44 1.81
N ARG A 227 2.11 23.49 3.04
CA ARG A 227 1.57 24.25 4.18
C ARG A 227 2.48 25.37 4.68
N GLY A 228 3.56 25.68 3.95
CA GLY A 228 4.51 26.71 4.34
C GLY A 228 5.29 26.44 5.64
N LYS A 229 5.22 25.21 6.19
CA LYS A 229 5.87 24.83 7.46
C LYS A 229 7.34 24.44 7.25
N ARG A 230 8.16 25.39 6.83
CA ARG A 230 9.58 25.18 6.48
C ARG A 230 10.42 24.59 7.63
N THR A 231 10.04 24.82 8.88
CA THR A 231 10.72 24.24 10.07
C THR A 231 10.54 22.73 10.20
N ALA A 232 9.45 22.16 9.70
CA ALA A 232 9.26 20.71 9.67
C ALA A 232 10.21 20.03 8.66
N LEU A 233 10.67 20.76 7.64
CA LEU A 233 11.68 20.28 6.68
C LEU A 233 13.04 20.12 7.35
N LEU A 234 13.41 21.05 8.24
CA LEU A 234 14.64 20.94 9.03
C LEU A 234 14.56 19.74 9.98
N ALA A 235 13.41 19.47 10.60
CA ALA A 235 13.24 18.30 11.46
C ALA A 235 13.35 16.99 10.66
N VAL A 236 12.74 16.89 9.48
CA VAL A 236 12.87 15.71 8.60
C VAL A 236 14.31 15.55 8.11
N LEU A 237 14.97 16.65 7.74
CA LEU A 237 16.37 16.64 7.30
C LEU A 237 17.30 16.21 8.43
N VAL A 238 17.10 16.71 9.65
CA VAL A 238 17.88 16.32 10.84
C VAL A 238 17.67 14.84 11.16
N VAL A 239 16.44 14.35 11.16
CA VAL A 239 16.18 12.91 11.38
C VAL A 239 16.80 12.07 10.25
N ALA A 240 16.69 12.49 9.00
CA ALA A 240 17.33 11.82 7.87
C ALA A 240 18.86 11.80 8.02
N LEU A 241 19.47 12.91 8.43
CA LEU A 241 20.90 13.01 8.70
C LEU A 241 21.29 12.11 9.89
N CYS A 242 20.60 12.17 11.02
CA CYS A 242 20.86 11.30 12.18
C CYS A 242 20.79 9.81 11.82
N LEU A 243 19.82 9.42 10.99
CA LEU A 243 19.70 8.05 10.48
C LEU A 243 20.86 7.71 9.53
N LEU A 244 21.22 8.63 8.62
CA LEU A 244 22.35 8.52 7.71
C LEU A 244 23.72 8.60 8.38
N PHE A 245 23.83 9.03 9.65
CA PHE A 245 25.08 9.14 10.41
C PHE A 245 25.20 8.11 11.54
N SER A 246 24.20 7.24 11.74
CA SER A 246 24.39 6.08 12.62
C SER A 246 25.32 5.07 11.93
N GLY A 247 26.42 4.68 12.60
CA GLY A 247 27.49 3.87 11.99
C GLY A 247 27.03 2.51 11.45
N THR A 248 25.96 1.94 12.03
CA THR A 248 25.29 0.75 11.52
C THR A 248 24.54 1.06 10.23
N LEU A 249 23.66 2.06 10.18
CA LEU A 249 22.94 2.40 8.94
C LEU A 249 23.87 2.88 7.82
N GLN A 250 24.98 3.57 8.11
CA GLN A 250 25.99 3.95 7.11
C GLN A 250 26.67 2.75 6.46
N ARG A 251 27.17 1.80 7.26
CA ARG A 251 27.75 0.56 6.73
C ARG A 251 26.74 -0.24 5.90
N ASN A 252 25.46 -0.15 6.26
CA ASN A 252 24.35 -0.81 5.56
C ASN A 252 23.98 -0.08 4.25
N PHE A 253 23.95 1.26 4.26
CA PHE A 253 23.65 2.10 3.11
C PHE A 253 24.76 2.08 2.07
N PHE A 254 26.00 2.36 2.48
CA PHE A 254 27.16 2.50 1.60
C PHE A 254 27.87 1.17 1.31
N GLY A 255 27.73 0.15 2.17
CA GLY A 255 28.30 -1.18 1.92
C GLY A 255 27.71 -1.88 0.69
N SER A 256 26.44 -1.62 0.35
CA SER A 256 25.82 -2.10 -0.89
C SER A 256 26.43 -1.46 -2.14
N PHE A 257 26.88 -0.21 -2.07
CA PHE A 257 27.55 0.47 -3.19
C PHE A 257 28.98 -0.03 -3.39
N LYS A 258 29.64 -0.51 -2.33
CA LYS A 258 31.00 -1.05 -2.39
C LYS A 258 31.07 -2.47 -2.99
N ASN A 259 29.99 -3.24 -2.90
CA ASN A 259 29.87 -4.60 -3.44
C ASN A 259 29.19 -4.66 -4.82
N MET A 260 29.20 -3.56 -5.58
CA MET A 260 28.50 -3.40 -6.86
C MET A 260 28.99 -4.36 -7.97
N GLY A 261 30.10 -5.07 -7.75
CA GLY A 261 30.65 -6.09 -8.65
C GLY A 261 30.30 -7.55 -8.30
N ASP A 262 29.74 -7.84 -7.12
CA ASP A 262 29.53 -9.22 -6.67
C ASP A 262 28.12 -9.74 -7.00
N ARG A 263 28.04 -10.51 -8.10
CA ARG A 263 26.83 -11.17 -8.63
C ARG A 263 26.20 -12.22 -7.71
N LYS A 264 26.80 -12.55 -6.56
CA LYS A 264 26.51 -13.79 -5.80
C LYS A 264 25.52 -13.67 -4.64
N ASN A 265 25.12 -12.48 -4.20
CA ASN A 265 24.24 -12.34 -3.03
C ASN A 265 22.78 -12.08 -3.44
N GLY A 266 21.89 -12.98 -3.02
CA GLY A 266 20.46 -13.07 -3.37
C GLY A 266 19.55 -11.98 -2.81
N ASP A 267 20.08 -10.77 -2.66
CA ASP A 267 19.32 -9.58 -2.32
C ASP A 267 19.23 -8.72 -3.58
N THR A 268 18.04 -8.20 -3.93
CA THR A 268 17.88 -7.21 -5.01
C THR A 268 18.58 -5.91 -4.66
N THR A 269 19.90 -5.92 -4.83
CA THR A 269 20.76 -4.75 -4.74
C THR A 269 20.26 -3.69 -5.72
N ILE A 270 20.65 -2.43 -5.50
CA ILE A 270 20.34 -1.33 -6.44
C ILE A 270 20.75 -1.72 -7.87
N TYR A 271 21.87 -2.45 -8.00
CA TYR A 271 22.33 -3.00 -9.27
C TYR A 271 21.30 -3.96 -9.91
N GLN A 272 20.80 -4.97 -9.17
CA GLN A 272 19.80 -5.90 -9.69
C GLN A 272 18.51 -5.17 -10.10
N ARG A 273 18.06 -4.19 -9.32
CA ARG A 273 16.90 -3.34 -9.68
C ARG A 273 17.14 -2.58 -10.99
N ILE A 274 18.32 -1.99 -11.16
CA ILE A 274 18.69 -1.30 -12.42
C ILE A 274 18.62 -2.27 -13.60
N GLN A 275 19.11 -3.52 -13.46
CA GLN A 275 19.00 -4.52 -14.52
C GLN A 275 17.53 -4.87 -14.82
N HIS A 276 16.71 -5.08 -13.79
CA HIS A 276 15.28 -5.34 -14.00
C HIS A 276 14.58 -4.16 -14.67
N TRP A 277 14.96 -2.93 -14.36
CA TRP A 277 14.41 -1.73 -15.00
C TRP A 277 14.82 -1.62 -16.47
N LYS A 278 16.05 -2.02 -16.82
CA LYS A 278 16.49 -2.10 -18.23
C LYS A 278 15.69 -3.13 -19.01
N ILE A 279 15.46 -4.31 -18.44
CA ILE A 279 14.63 -5.37 -19.03
C ILE A 279 13.18 -4.89 -19.17
N SER A 280 12.64 -4.26 -18.13
CA SER A 280 11.30 -3.66 -18.14
C SER A 280 11.16 -2.60 -19.23
N ALA A 281 12.19 -1.77 -19.43
CA ALA A 281 12.21 -0.76 -20.48
C ALA A 281 12.24 -1.39 -21.88
N ALA A 282 12.96 -2.49 -22.08
CA ALA A 282 12.92 -3.25 -23.34
C ALA A 282 11.52 -3.81 -23.62
N MET A 283 10.88 -4.40 -22.59
CA MET A 283 9.50 -4.89 -22.67
C MET A 283 8.49 -3.77 -22.99
N ILE A 284 8.65 -2.59 -22.39
CA ILE A 284 7.83 -1.40 -22.67
C ILE A 284 8.02 -0.90 -24.10
N ARG A 285 9.26 -0.91 -24.62
CA ARG A 285 9.55 -0.44 -25.99
C ARG A 285 8.85 -1.27 -27.06
N GLU A 286 8.60 -2.56 -26.83
CA GLU A 286 7.85 -3.39 -27.78
C GLU A 286 6.38 -2.97 -27.88
N LYS A 287 5.72 -2.68 -26.74
CA LYS A 287 4.28 -2.33 -26.70
C LYS A 287 3.99 -1.15 -25.75
N PRO A 288 4.42 0.08 -26.09
CA PRO A 288 4.43 1.20 -25.15
C PRO A 288 3.03 1.72 -24.79
N PHE A 289 2.06 1.61 -25.69
CA PHE A 289 0.75 2.23 -25.51
C PHE A 289 -0.24 1.34 -24.74
N LEU A 290 -0.25 0.05 -25.04
CA LEU A 290 -1.26 -0.90 -24.55
C LEU A 290 -0.67 -2.06 -23.74
N GLY A 291 0.65 -2.16 -23.67
CA GLY A 291 1.35 -3.17 -22.87
C GLY A 291 1.26 -4.59 -23.42
N GLN A 292 1.78 -5.52 -22.63
CA GLN A 292 1.88 -6.95 -22.95
C GLN A 292 0.69 -7.78 -22.46
N GLY A 293 -0.33 -7.15 -21.85
CA GLY A 293 -1.47 -7.81 -21.25
C GLY A 293 -1.45 -7.74 -19.72
N VAL A 294 -2.62 -7.63 -19.09
CA VAL A 294 -2.71 -7.59 -17.62
C VAL A 294 -2.09 -8.85 -17.00
N ASN A 295 -1.30 -8.67 -15.94
CA ASN A 295 -0.74 -9.75 -15.13
C ASN A 295 0.21 -10.69 -15.91
N THR A 296 0.70 -10.28 -17.08
CA THR A 296 1.66 -11.06 -17.87
C THR A 296 3.11 -10.72 -17.58
N PHE A 297 3.39 -9.69 -16.76
CA PHE A 297 4.74 -9.14 -16.59
C PHE A 297 5.79 -10.20 -16.30
N THR A 298 5.61 -10.98 -15.23
CA THR A 298 6.59 -11.98 -14.81
C THR A 298 6.83 -13.06 -15.87
N ARG A 299 5.80 -13.41 -16.66
CA ARG A 299 5.91 -14.38 -17.74
C ARG A 299 6.70 -13.80 -18.92
N ARG A 300 6.37 -12.58 -19.32
CA ARG A 300 6.97 -11.87 -20.47
C ARG A 300 8.35 -11.34 -20.17
N PHE A 301 8.67 -11.05 -18.91
CA PHE A 301 9.98 -10.58 -18.48
C PHE A 301 11.10 -11.51 -18.94
N ALA A 302 10.85 -12.82 -18.94
CA ALA A 302 11.81 -13.84 -19.39
C ALA A 302 12.17 -13.72 -20.88
N ASP A 303 11.28 -13.17 -21.71
CA ASP A 303 11.49 -13.02 -23.15
C ASP A 303 12.51 -11.89 -23.45
N PHE A 304 12.73 -10.98 -22.49
CA PHE A 304 13.66 -9.84 -22.62
C PHE A 304 14.89 -9.97 -21.70
N ALA A 305 14.87 -10.91 -20.77
CA ALA A 305 15.95 -11.11 -19.82
C ALA A 305 17.10 -11.87 -20.51
N PRO A 306 18.37 -11.47 -20.28
CA PRO A 306 19.50 -12.21 -20.82
C PRO A 306 19.57 -13.63 -20.22
N PRO A 307 20.16 -14.62 -20.91
CA PRO A 307 20.17 -16.02 -20.46
C PRO A 307 20.77 -16.24 -19.06
N GLU A 308 21.68 -15.37 -18.63
CA GLU A 308 22.32 -15.45 -17.32
C GLU A 308 21.44 -14.94 -16.17
N GLU A 309 20.34 -14.23 -16.48
CA GLU A 309 19.42 -13.69 -15.48
C GLU A 309 18.49 -14.80 -14.97
N LYS A 310 18.81 -15.30 -13.78
CA LYS A 310 18.03 -16.34 -13.11
C LYS A 310 16.77 -15.77 -12.45
N TYR A 311 16.72 -14.48 -12.13
CA TYR A 311 15.54 -13.88 -11.51
C TYR A 311 14.50 -13.49 -12.57
N ARG A 312 13.40 -14.24 -12.59
CA ARG A 312 12.22 -13.97 -13.43
C ARG A 312 11.06 -13.53 -12.54
N GLY A 313 11.15 -12.33 -11.97
CA GLY A 313 10.19 -11.85 -11.00
C GLY A 313 9.51 -10.55 -11.41
N TYR A 314 9.60 -9.54 -10.55
CA TYR A 314 8.90 -8.27 -10.70
C TYR A 314 9.85 -7.13 -11.06
N ALA A 315 9.29 -6.02 -11.57
CA ALA A 315 10.08 -4.84 -11.93
C ALA A 315 10.76 -4.17 -10.73
N HIS A 316 10.33 -4.47 -9.49
CA HIS A 316 10.65 -3.68 -8.29
C HIS A 316 10.41 -2.17 -8.49
N ASN A 317 9.39 -1.86 -9.28
CA ASN A 317 8.87 -0.52 -9.55
C ASN A 317 7.47 -0.70 -10.16
N PHE A 318 6.42 -0.30 -9.43
CA PHE A 318 5.05 -0.55 -9.89
C PHE A 318 4.72 0.20 -11.19
N VAL A 319 5.35 1.35 -11.43
CA VAL A 319 5.12 2.18 -12.63
C VAL A 319 5.62 1.43 -13.86
N LEU A 320 6.86 0.93 -13.81
CA LEU A 320 7.42 0.12 -14.89
C LEU A 320 6.64 -1.18 -15.09
N GLN A 321 6.22 -1.81 -14.00
CA GLN A 321 5.43 -3.04 -14.09
C GLN A 321 4.07 -2.79 -14.76
N MET A 322 3.33 -1.77 -14.32
CA MET A 322 2.04 -1.44 -14.89
C MET A 322 2.15 -0.92 -16.32
N TRP A 323 3.18 -0.15 -16.65
CA TRP A 323 3.45 0.26 -18.02
C TRP A 323 3.75 -0.95 -18.91
N GLY A 324 4.57 -1.90 -18.43
CA GLY A 324 4.83 -3.14 -19.15
C GLY A 324 3.56 -3.97 -19.41
N GLU A 325 2.66 -4.08 -18.43
CA GLU A 325 1.41 -4.87 -18.57
C GLU A 325 0.32 -4.17 -19.39
N LEU A 326 0.05 -2.90 -19.11
CA LEU A 326 -1.14 -2.18 -19.59
C LEU A 326 -0.81 -0.97 -20.47
N GLY A 327 0.46 -0.69 -20.71
CA GLY A 327 0.90 0.45 -21.49
C GLY A 327 0.73 1.79 -20.75
N ILE A 328 1.11 2.87 -21.42
CA ILE A 328 0.98 4.23 -20.86
C ILE A 328 -0.49 4.60 -20.63
N VAL A 329 -1.41 4.06 -21.43
CA VAL A 329 -2.85 4.31 -21.29
C VAL A 329 -3.37 3.73 -19.97
N GLY A 330 -3.05 2.46 -19.69
CA GLY A 330 -3.45 1.83 -18.43
C GLY A 330 -2.79 2.50 -17.22
N LEU A 331 -1.50 2.83 -17.32
CA LEU A 331 -0.79 3.54 -16.27
C LEU A 331 -1.41 4.92 -15.97
N ALA A 332 -1.73 5.70 -17.00
CA ALA A 332 -2.34 7.01 -16.84
C ALA A 332 -3.73 6.89 -16.18
N LEU A 333 -4.57 5.97 -16.66
CA LEU A 333 -5.91 5.76 -16.09
C LEU A 333 -5.87 5.25 -14.64
N PHE A 334 -4.80 4.56 -14.24
CA PHE A 334 -4.57 4.18 -12.85
C PHE A 334 -4.16 5.37 -11.97
N LEU A 335 -3.22 6.19 -12.45
CA LEU A 335 -2.63 7.30 -11.68
C LEU A 335 -3.54 8.53 -11.61
N LEU A 336 -4.31 8.84 -12.66
CA LEU A 336 -5.20 10.00 -12.71
C LEU A 336 -6.18 10.11 -11.54
N PRO A 337 -6.97 9.07 -11.17
CA PRO A 337 -7.87 9.19 -10.02
C PRO A 337 -7.10 9.41 -8.73
N ILE A 338 -5.92 8.79 -8.56
CA ILE A 338 -5.06 9.02 -7.39
C ILE A 338 -4.60 10.47 -7.35
N GLY A 339 -4.02 10.99 -8.44
CA GLY A 339 -3.55 12.38 -8.53
C GLY A 339 -4.67 13.40 -8.29
N ILE A 340 -5.82 13.23 -8.94
CA ILE A 340 -6.99 14.12 -8.75
C ILE A 340 -7.46 14.08 -7.30
N GLY A 341 -7.58 12.89 -6.70
CA GLY A 341 -8.03 12.76 -5.32
C GLY A 341 -7.03 13.32 -4.30
N LEU A 342 -5.72 13.25 -4.57
CA LEU A 342 -4.69 13.88 -3.74
C LEU A 342 -4.75 15.41 -3.83
N ILE A 343 -4.87 15.97 -5.04
CA ILE A 343 -4.98 17.42 -5.26
C ILE A 343 -6.25 18.00 -4.62
N ARG A 344 -7.37 17.27 -4.71
CA ARG A 344 -8.67 17.71 -4.18
C ARG A 344 -8.84 17.45 -2.68
N CYS A 345 -7.92 16.71 -2.06
CA CYS A 345 -8.00 16.41 -0.64
C CYS A 345 -7.78 17.68 0.18
N ARG A 346 -8.80 18.09 0.95
CA ARG A 346 -8.65 19.16 1.94
C ARG A 346 -8.08 18.54 3.20
N ALA A 347 -6.82 18.87 3.47
CA ALA A 347 -6.01 18.25 4.50
C ALA A 347 -6.27 18.91 5.87
N GLY A 348 -6.67 18.12 6.87
CA GLY A 348 -6.72 18.47 8.28
C GLY A 348 -7.12 17.26 9.12
N GLY A 349 -6.63 17.13 10.36
CA GLY A 349 -7.05 16.03 11.22
C GLY A 349 -6.54 14.66 10.77
N ASP A 350 -7.42 13.66 10.65
CA ASP A 350 -7.06 12.29 10.26
C ASP A 350 -6.65 12.22 8.77
N GLU A 351 -7.23 13.09 7.95
CA GLU A 351 -6.98 13.20 6.53
C GLU A 351 -5.50 13.55 6.25
N ASP A 352 -4.83 14.26 7.16
CA ASP A 352 -3.39 14.52 7.06
C ASP A 352 -2.55 13.26 7.22
N ALA A 353 -2.90 12.44 8.20
CA ALA A 353 -2.21 11.18 8.45
C ALA A 353 -2.39 10.22 7.28
N LEU A 354 -3.61 10.12 6.76
CA LEU A 354 -3.92 9.35 5.57
C LEU A 354 -3.19 9.87 4.34
N LEU A 355 -3.12 11.20 4.15
CA LEU A 355 -2.44 11.83 3.03
C LEU A 355 -0.92 11.55 3.06
N ILE A 356 -0.28 11.66 4.22
CA ILE A 356 1.14 11.28 4.40
C ILE A 356 1.32 9.81 4.06
N GLY A 357 0.48 8.93 4.61
CA GLY A 357 0.63 7.48 4.43
C GLY A 357 0.43 7.03 2.99
N ILE A 358 -0.61 7.53 2.30
CA ILE A 358 -0.88 7.22 0.89
C ILE A 358 0.22 7.80 -0.02
N THR A 359 0.69 9.01 0.25
CA THR A 359 1.79 9.62 -0.52
C THR A 359 3.08 8.83 -0.33
N ALA A 360 3.41 8.45 0.91
CA ALA A 360 4.57 7.62 1.19
C ALA A 360 4.44 6.25 0.52
N TYR A 361 3.27 5.61 0.57
CA TYR A 361 3.01 4.35 -0.12
C TYR A 361 3.28 4.47 -1.64
N ALA A 362 2.78 5.53 -2.26
CA ALA A 362 2.96 5.78 -3.70
C ALA A 362 4.43 6.00 -4.05
N ILE A 363 5.17 6.78 -3.25
CA ILE A 363 6.61 7.01 -3.44
C ILE A 363 7.39 5.71 -3.24
N GLN A 364 7.06 4.90 -2.23
CA GLN A 364 7.73 3.59 -2.02
C GLN A 364 7.54 2.68 -3.23
N GLY A 365 6.39 2.74 -3.91
CA GLY A 365 6.15 1.96 -5.11
C GLY A 365 7.06 2.31 -6.30
N LEU A 366 7.73 3.46 -6.31
CA LEU A 366 8.77 3.73 -7.33
C LEU A 366 9.99 2.80 -7.15
N PHE A 367 10.10 2.16 -6.00
CA PHE A 367 11.22 1.31 -5.61
C PHE A 367 10.79 -0.12 -5.26
N ASP A 368 9.50 -0.44 -5.38
CA ASP A 368 8.98 -1.78 -5.15
C ASP A 368 7.66 -2.03 -5.89
N THR A 369 7.11 -3.24 -5.75
CA THR A 369 5.88 -3.68 -6.44
C THR A 369 4.74 -3.91 -5.45
N ASN A 370 4.67 -3.04 -4.44
CA ASN A 370 3.67 -3.03 -3.39
C ASN A 370 2.22 -3.01 -3.92
N PHE A 371 1.93 -2.42 -5.08
CA PHE A 371 0.60 -2.47 -5.73
C PHE A 371 0.21 -3.84 -6.32
N TYR A 372 1.13 -4.81 -6.34
CA TYR A 372 0.89 -6.19 -6.76
C TYR A 372 0.96 -7.18 -5.59
N ALA A 373 1.53 -6.77 -4.46
CA ALA A 373 1.57 -7.55 -3.24
C ALA A 373 0.22 -7.44 -2.49
N MET A 374 -0.56 -8.53 -2.53
CA MET A 374 -1.95 -8.59 -2.07
C MET A 374 -2.21 -7.90 -0.71
N GLN A 375 -1.42 -8.21 0.31
CA GLN A 375 -1.64 -7.73 1.68
C GLN A 375 -1.50 -6.20 1.78
N VAL A 376 -0.44 -5.64 1.21
CA VAL A 376 -0.18 -4.19 1.24
C VAL A 376 -1.05 -3.42 0.23
N THR A 377 -1.43 -4.04 -0.90
CA THR A 377 -2.34 -3.43 -1.88
C THR A 377 -3.75 -3.26 -1.31
N ILE A 378 -4.27 -4.26 -0.58
CA ILE A 378 -5.58 -4.16 0.07
C ILE A 378 -5.62 -2.98 1.05
N LEU A 379 -4.55 -2.77 1.84
CA LEU A 379 -4.45 -1.60 2.71
C LEU A 379 -4.53 -0.29 1.92
N PHE A 380 -3.77 -0.17 0.83
CA PHE A 380 -3.81 1.04 -0.01
C PHE A 380 -5.25 1.36 -0.42
N TRP A 381 -5.99 0.39 -0.95
CA TRP A 381 -7.36 0.64 -1.43
C TRP A 381 -8.35 0.97 -0.32
N ILE A 382 -8.20 0.37 0.86
CA ILE A 382 -9.01 0.70 2.03
C ILE A 382 -8.75 2.16 2.46
N PHE A 383 -7.49 2.51 2.70
CA PHE A 383 -7.12 3.83 3.18
C PHE A 383 -7.32 4.92 2.12
N TRP A 384 -7.17 4.58 0.84
CA TRP A 384 -7.52 5.45 -0.27
C TRP A 384 -9.03 5.76 -0.28
N GLY A 385 -9.87 4.74 -0.08
CA GLY A 385 -11.32 4.93 0.10
C GLY A 385 -11.64 5.83 1.28
N CYS A 386 -10.99 5.61 2.44
CA CYS A 386 -11.15 6.44 3.64
C CYS A 386 -10.72 7.90 3.43
N LEU A 387 -9.60 8.15 2.75
CA LEU A 387 -9.12 9.51 2.49
C LEU A 387 -10.12 10.30 1.64
N GLN A 388 -10.74 9.64 0.67
CA GLN A 388 -11.70 10.25 -0.23
C GLN A 388 -13.08 10.48 0.39
N THR A 389 -13.36 10.00 1.62
CA THR A 389 -14.61 10.33 2.33
C THR A 389 -14.63 11.78 2.86
N GLY A 390 -13.48 12.30 3.29
CA GLY A 390 -13.33 13.65 3.85
C GLY A 390 -13.59 14.79 2.86
N HIS A 391 -13.49 14.53 1.55
CA HIS A 391 -13.79 15.53 0.52
C HIS A 391 -15.28 15.94 0.51
N ARG A 392 -16.20 15.05 0.92
CA ARG A 392 -17.65 15.28 0.84
C ARG A 392 -18.25 16.04 2.02
N SER A 393 -17.68 15.96 3.21
CA SER A 393 -18.19 16.71 4.37
C SER A 393 -18.04 18.22 4.16
N SER A 394 -16.96 18.66 3.50
CA SER A 394 -16.68 20.08 3.26
C SER A 394 -17.54 20.76 2.17
N LEU A 395 -18.15 19.98 1.26
CA LEU A 395 -19.05 20.52 0.22
C LEU A 395 -20.47 20.73 0.74
N ARG A 396 -20.85 20.09 1.87
CA ARG A 396 -22.14 20.31 2.53
C ARG A 396 -22.10 21.40 3.60
N SER A 397 -20.92 21.88 3.96
CA SER A 397 -20.72 22.93 4.98
C SER A 397 -20.41 24.31 4.39
N ALA A 398 -20.55 24.50 3.07
CA ALA A 398 -20.55 25.85 2.51
C ALA A 398 -21.91 26.48 2.81
N PRO A 399 -21.99 27.57 3.61
CA PRO A 399 -23.24 28.32 3.72
C PRO A 399 -23.57 28.87 2.32
N GLY A 400 -24.78 28.57 1.87
CA GLY A 400 -25.36 29.13 0.65
C GLY A 400 -25.70 30.60 0.79
#